data_AF-A0A7W8FBR8-F1
#
_entry.id   AF-A0A7W8FBR8-F1
#
_cell.length_a   1.000
_cell.length_b   1.000
_cell.length_c   1.000
_cell.angle_alpha   90.00
_cell.angle_beta   90.00
_cell.angle_gamma   90.00
#
_symmetry.space_group_name_H-M   'P 1'
#
loop_
_entity.id
_entity.type
_entity.pdbx_description
1 polymer ?
#
loop_
_entity_poly.entity_id
_entity_poly.type
_entity_poly.pdbx_seq_one_letter_code
_entity_poly.pdbx_strand_id
1 'polypeptide(L)'
;MSKELIISPRSESAREELADAAAWSPYAAELRQVLAAVIEKSGADFLEVGWLLVSEPLPEGRRGLRNGAVVRPPQAIGLAEAMAAGRGPYCQLTASGRLQIESGWDGAVHVYTTPAVAADLAGLHGEGVTFRWRDAAPEPTEVSDPVDAVADDGFWAKVAEASERLTLVCERWAYGAHGCRWFRVTPESTAEVARLLWPRSLVRVATEPELNPRAELLEDDFTAFVAPLLHGELAHRNYPGGADTLCEVTKDGFSLMLADAALGDWCAVVPDADGVARGQWENPRTNS
;
A
#
# COMPACT_ATOMS: atom_id res chain seq x y z
N MET A 1 -4.81 -9.78 -20.84
CA MET A 1 -6.12 -9.72 -20.15
C MET A 1 -7.04 -8.90 -21.04
N SER A 2 -8.28 -9.33 -21.31
CA SER A 2 -9.14 -8.58 -22.25
C SER A 2 -10.63 -8.67 -21.94
N LYS A 3 -10.99 -9.07 -20.71
CA LYS A 3 -12.36 -9.05 -20.21
C LYS A 3 -12.36 -8.55 -18.78
N GLU A 4 -13.27 -7.63 -18.51
CA GLU A 4 -13.55 -7.11 -17.18
C GLU A 4 -14.92 -7.61 -16.75
N LEU A 5 -14.99 -8.19 -15.55
CA LEU A 5 -16.20 -8.48 -14.81
C LEU A 5 -16.31 -7.49 -13.66
N ILE A 6 -17.39 -6.72 -13.66
CA ILE A 6 -17.75 -5.85 -12.54
C ILE A 6 -18.81 -6.58 -11.73
N ILE A 7 -18.49 -6.86 -10.47
CA ILE A 7 -19.38 -7.49 -9.48
C ILE A 7 -19.84 -6.37 -8.55
N SER A 8 -21.14 -6.12 -8.46
CA SER A 8 -21.67 -5.02 -7.62
C SER A 8 -22.86 -5.49 -6.79
N PRO A 9 -23.11 -4.87 -5.62
CA PRO A 9 -24.32 -5.15 -4.85
C PRO A 9 -25.56 -4.86 -5.69
N ARG A 10 -26.58 -5.72 -5.59
CA ARG A 10 -27.89 -5.46 -6.22
C ARG A 10 -28.71 -4.43 -5.44
N SER A 11 -28.62 -4.47 -4.12
CA SER A 11 -29.34 -3.55 -3.24
C SER A 11 -28.71 -2.16 -3.28
N GLU A 12 -29.54 -1.13 -3.41
CA GLU A 12 -29.12 0.27 -3.31
C GLU A 12 -28.57 0.60 -1.91
N SER A 13 -29.23 0.13 -0.84
CA SER A 13 -28.73 0.32 0.52
C SER A 13 -27.34 -0.29 0.75
N ALA A 14 -27.04 -1.43 0.11
CA ALA A 14 -25.72 -2.05 0.21
C ALA A 14 -24.64 -1.29 -0.56
N ARG A 15 -25.02 -0.46 -1.54
CA ARG A 15 -24.11 0.43 -2.27
C ARG A 15 -23.80 1.69 -1.48
N GLU A 16 -24.82 2.24 -0.81
CA GLU A 16 -24.72 3.49 -0.06
C GLU A 16 -24.08 3.30 1.32
N GLU A 17 -24.51 2.28 2.06
CA GLU A 17 -24.08 2.06 3.45
C GLU A 17 -23.02 0.96 3.57
N LEU A 18 -22.66 0.30 2.47
CA LEU A 18 -21.66 -0.76 2.41
C LEU A 18 -21.87 -1.81 3.51
N ALA A 19 -20.87 -2.04 4.35
CA ALA A 19 -20.88 -3.05 5.39
C ALA A 19 -21.91 -2.82 6.51
N ASP A 20 -22.44 -1.61 6.63
CA ASP A 20 -23.41 -1.24 7.65
C ASP A 20 -24.85 -1.60 7.21
N ALA A 21 -25.08 -1.82 5.91
CA ALA A 21 -26.37 -2.28 5.40
C ALA A 21 -26.67 -3.71 5.82
N ALA A 22 -27.92 -3.98 6.24
CA ALA A 22 -28.39 -5.35 6.44
C ALA A 22 -28.28 -6.23 5.18
N ALA A 23 -28.41 -5.61 3.99
CA ALA A 23 -28.27 -6.27 2.70
C ALA A 23 -26.81 -6.61 2.32
N TRP A 24 -25.82 -6.18 3.10
CA TRP A 24 -24.41 -6.47 2.86
C TRP A 24 -24.08 -7.95 3.01
N SER A 25 -24.59 -8.60 4.05
CA SER A 25 -24.21 -9.98 4.37
C SER A 25 -24.53 -10.98 3.24
N PRO A 26 -25.72 -10.94 2.61
CA PRO A 26 -26.00 -11.72 1.40
C PRO A 26 -25.07 -11.39 0.23
N TYR A 27 -24.82 -10.10 -0.04
CA TYR A 27 -23.90 -9.67 -1.09
C TYR A 27 -22.48 -10.21 -0.87
N ALA A 28 -21.92 -10.05 0.32
CA ALA A 28 -20.58 -10.50 0.67
C ALA A 28 -20.44 -12.02 0.55
N ALA A 29 -21.47 -12.78 0.92
CA ALA A 29 -21.47 -14.23 0.77
C ALA A 29 -21.38 -14.67 -0.71
N GLU A 30 -22.18 -14.04 -1.59
CA GLU A 30 -22.14 -14.31 -3.03
C GLU A 30 -20.83 -13.81 -3.67
N LEU A 31 -20.35 -12.62 -3.28
CA LEU A 31 -19.06 -12.08 -3.74
C LEU A 31 -17.93 -13.05 -3.46
N ARG A 32 -17.85 -13.61 -2.24
CA ARG A 32 -16.83 -14.62 -1.89
C ARG A 32 -16.89 -15.86 -2.78
N GLN A 33 -18.08 -16.36 -3.09
CA GLN A 33 -18.26 -17.52 -3.96
C GLN A 33 -17.78 -17.22 -5.38
N VAL A 34 -18.15 -16.06 -5.92
CA VAL A 34 -17.72 -15.63 -7.26
C VAL A 34 -16.22 -15.47 -7.33
N LEU A 35 -15.61 -14.78 -6.36
CA LEU A 35 -14.16 -14.58 -6.33
C LEU A 35 -13.40 -15.91 -6.20
N ALA A 36 -13.91 -16.86 -5.41
CA ALA A 36 -13.34 -18.20 -5.34
C ALA A 36 -13.35 -18.89 -6.72
N ALA A 37 -14.49 -18.87 -7.41
CA ALA A 37 -14.63 -19.45 -8.74
C ALA A 37 -13.72 -18.76 -9.77
N VAL A 38 -13.64 -17.42 -9.76
CA VAL A 38 -12.75 -16.64 -10.63
C VAL A 38 -11.29 -17.02 -10.43
N ILE A 39 -10.85 -17.07 -9.17
CA ILE A 39 -9.44 -17.39 -8.83
C ILE A 39 -9.10 -18.81 -9.25
N GLU A 40 -9.98 -19.77 -8.95
CA GLU A 40 -9.82 -21.18 -9.34
C GLU A 40 -9.74 -21.34 -10.86
N LYS A 41 -10.69 -20.76 -11.60
CA LYS A 41 -10.74 -20.84 -13.07
C LYS A 41 -9.56 -20.13 -13.74
N SER A 42 -9.02 -19.10 -13.11
CA SER A 42 -7.80 -18.44 -13.56
C SER A 42 -6.52 -19.22 -13.25
N GLY A 43 -6.62 -20.35 -12.53
CA GLY A 43 -5.49 -21.17 -12.09
C GLY A 43 -4.55 -20.41 -11.16
N ALA A 44 -5.04 -19.39 -10.45
CA ALA A 44 -4.22 -18.52 -9.63
C ALA A 44 -4.03 -19.11 -8.22
N ASP A 45 -2.95 -19.88 -8.04
CA ASP A 45 -2.59 -20.45 -6.73
C ASP A 45 -2.16 -19.38 -5.71
N PHE A 46 -1.70 -18.24 -6.22
CA PHE A 46 -1.22 -17.10 -5.46
C PHE A 46 -1.51 -15.80 -6.20
N LEU A 47 -1.72 -14.74 -5.44
CA LEU A 47 -1.87 -13.38 -5.94
C LEU A 47 -0.85 -12.49 -5.25
N GLU A 48 -0.21 -11.63 -6.03
CA GLU A 48 0.68 -10.59 -5.52
C GLU A 48 -0.14 -9.34 -5.16
N VAL A 49 0.20 -8.72 -4.04
CA VAL A 49 -0.37 -7.47 -3.57
C VAL A 49 0.42 -6.32 -4.19
N GLY A 50 -0.24 -5.47 -4.96
CA GLY A 50 0.31 -4.23 -5.51
C GLY A 50 -0.51 -3.03 -5.06
N TRP A 51 0.04 -1.82 -5.21
CA TRP A 51 -0.68 -0.56 -4.98
C TRP A 51 -1.39 -0.51 -3.61
N LEU A 52 -0.78 -1.11 -2.60
CA LEU A 52 -1.35 -1.19 -1.27
C LEU A 52 -1.43 0.20 -0.64
N LEU A 53 -2.62 0.58 -0.19
CA LEU A 53 -2.93 1.82 0.53
C LEU A 53 -3.41 1.47 1.95
N VAL A 54 -2.65 1.96 2.93
CA VAL A 54 -2.88 1.74 4.36
C VAL A 54 -3.09 3.09 5.04
N SER A 55 -4.35 3.53 5.07
CA SER A 55 -4.76 4.78 5.71
C SER A 55 -5.04 4.64 7.20
N GLU A 56 -5.18 3.40 7.70
CA GLU A 56 -5.41 3.08 9.10
C GLU A 56 -4.52 1.91 9.54
N PRO A 57 -4.23 1.75 10.85
CA PRO A 57 -3.43 0.63 11.34
C PRO A 57 -4.00 -0.73 10.91
N LEU A 58 -3.15 -1.59 10.36
CA LEU A 58 -3.58 -2.93 9.96
C LEU A 58 -3.96 -3.79 11.17
N PRO A 59 -5.07 -4.54 11.10
CA PRO A 59 -5.43 -5.49 12.14
C PRO A 59 -4.37 -6.60 12.24
N GLU A 60 -4.27 -7.27 13.39
CA GLU A 60 -3.19 -8.23 13.67
C GLU A 60 -3.02 -9.31 12.59
N GLY A 61 -4.13 -9.84 12.07
CA GLY A 61 -4.12 -10.85 11.01
C GLY A 61 -3.60 -10.37 9.65
N ARG A 62 -3.31 -9.07 9.50
CA ARG A 62 -2.85 -8.43 8.26
C ARG A 62 -1.53 -7.68 8.41
N ARG A 63 -0.87 -7.71 9.56
CA ARG A 63 0.41 -6.98 9.81
C ARG A 63 1.55 -7.32 8.84
N GLY A 64 1.48 -8.45 8.13
CA GLY A 64 2.47 -8.84 7.13
C GLY A 64 2.18 -8.37 5.70
N LEU A 65 1.06 -7.68 5.47
CA LEU A 65 0.67 -7.18 4.16
C LEU A 65 1.58 -6.02 3.73
N ARG A 66 2.04 -6.04 2.49
CA ARG A 66 2.94 -5.03 1.89
C ARG A 66 2.90 -5.13 0.37
N ASN A 67 3.39 -4.11 -0.33
CA ASN A 67 3.61 -4.21 -1.77
C ASN A 67 4.58 -5.37 -2.08
N GLY A 68 4.23 -6.20 -3.06
CA GLY A 68 4.93 -7.42 -3.43
C GLY A 68 4.65 -8.63 -2.53
N ALA A 69 3.81 -8.51 -1.50
CA ALA A 69 3.43 -9.67 -0.70
C ALA A 69 2.61 -10.67 -1.53
N VAL A 70 2.88 -11.96 -1.34
CA VAL A 70 2.13 -13.03 -2.01
C VAL A 70 1.10 -13.61 -1.05
N VAL A 71 -0.17 -13.60 -1.47
CA VAL A 71 -1.30 -14.10 -0.68
C VAL A 71 -1.96 -15.30 -1.35
N ARG A 72 -2.53 -16.18 -0.53
CA ARG A 72 -3.31 -17.35 -1.01
C ARG A 72 -4.75 -16.94 -1.34
N PRO A 73 -5.48 -17.72 -2.16
CA PRO A 73 -6.85 -17.42 -2.55
C PRO A 73 -7.79 -17.03 -1.40
N PRO A 74 -7.83 -17.74 -0.25
CA PRO A 74 -8.72 -17.33 0.85
C PRO A 74 -8.39 -15.95 1.43
N GLN A 75 -7.11 -15.60 1.49
CA GLN A 75 -6.67 -14.28 1.95
C GLN A 75 -7.01 -13.20 0.92
N ALA A 76 -6.80 -13.48 -0.37
CA ALA A 76 -7.13 -12.57 -1.46
C ALA A 76 -8.63 -12.25 -1.49
N ILE A 77 -9.49 -13.26 -1.32
CA ILE A 77 -10.94 -13.11 -1.20
C ILE A 77 -11.30 -12.23 0.01
N GLY A 78 -10.71 -12.49 1.17
CA GLY A 78 -10.96 -11.70 2.38
C GLY A 78 -10.47 -10.24 2.28
N LEU A 79 -9.42 -9.98 1.50
CA LEU A 79 -8.97 -8.62 1.16
C LEU A 79 -9.99 -7.94 0.25
N ALA A 80 -10.38 -8.58 -0.86
CA ALA A 80 -11.36 -8.03 -1.79
C ALA A 80 -12.71 -7.74 -1.14
N GLU A 81 -13.22 -8.63 -0.28
CA GLU A 81 -14.44 -8.37 0.50
C GLU A 81 -14.28 -7.16 1.44
N ALA A 82 -13.13 -7.02 2.12
CA ALA A 82 -12.90 -5.90 3.02
C ALA A 82 -12.77 -4.57 2.27
N MET A 83 -12.15 -4.57 1.08
CA MET A 83 -12.12 -3.41 0.21
C MET A 83 -13.51 -3.02 -0.26
N ALA A 84 -14.30 -3.99 -0.74
CA ALA A 84 -15.69 -3.75 -1.12
C ALA A 84 -16.52 -3.21 0.06
N ALA A 85 -16.25 -3.67 1.28
CA ALA A 85 -16.95 -3.23 2.49
C ALA A 85 -16.56 -1.80 2.94
N GLY A 86 -15.65 -1.12 2.24
CA GLY A 86 -15.15 0.19 2.66
C GLY A 86 -14.16 0.12 3.83
N ARG A 87 -13.70 -1.07 4.22
CA ARG A 87 -12.89 -1.30 5.44
C ARG A 87 -11.38 -1.38 5.19
N GLY A 88 -10.94 -1.31 3.94
CA GLY A 88 -9.53 -1.38 3.57
C GLY A 88 -8.75 -2.58 4.17
N PRO A 89 -7.41 -2.56 4.10
CA PRO A 89 -6.63 -1.67 3.23
C PRO A 89 -7.01 -1.88 1.75
N TYR A 90 -6.76 -0.89 0.91
CA TYR A 90 -7.05 -0.97 -0.52
C TYR A 90 -5.81 -1.43 -1.28
N CYS A 91 -5.96 -2.32 -2.25
CA CYS A 91 -4.85 -2.85 -3.02
C CYS A 91 -5.33 -3.44 -4.34
N GLN A 92 -4.37 -3.66 -5.23
CA GLN A 92 -4.52 -4.51 -6.40
C GLN A 92 -4.03 -5.92 -6.05
N LEU A 93 -4.77 -6.95 -6.49
CA LEU A 93 -4.37 -8.34 -6.34
C LEU A 93 -4.16 -8.96 -7.71
N THR A 94 -2.93 -9.39 -8.01
CA THR A 94 -2.54 -9.78 -9.37
C THR A 94 -1.94 -11.17 -9.41
N ALA A 95 -2.44 -12.02 -10.30
CA ALA A 95 -1.75 -13.19 -10.81
C ALA A 95 -1.35 -12.90 -12.25
N SER A 96 -0.06 -12.59 -12.45
CA SER A 96 0.47 -12.06 -13.71
C SER A 96 -0.06 -12.79 -14.95
N GLY A 97 -0.60 -12.02 -15.90
CA GLY A 97 -1.17 -12.48 -17.16
C GLY A 97 -2.51 -13.23 -17.08
N ARG A 98 -3.00 -13.53 -15.87
CA ARG A 98 -4.16 -14.43 -15.65
C ARG A 98 -5.34 -13.74 -15.00
N LEU A 99 -5.08 -12.98 -13.93
CA LEU A 99 -6.10 -12.40 -13.09
C LEU A 99 -5.60 -11.11 -12.44
N GLN A 100 -6.47 -10.12 -12.36
CA GLN A 100 -6.28 -8.91 -11.56
C GLN A 100 -7.61 -8.57 -10.88
N ILE A 101 -7.57 -8.25 -9.58
CA ILE A 101 -8.74 -7.90 -8.78
C ILE A 101 -8.48 -6.54 -8.13
N GLU A 102 -9.45 -5.65 -8.24
CA GLU A 102 -9.40 -4.28 -7.73
C GLU A 102 -10.73 -3.89 -7.10
N SER A 103 -10.68 -2.95 -6.16
CA SER A 103 -11.89 -2.32 -5.62
C SER A 103 -12.46 -1.30 -6.60
N GLY A 104 -13.77 -1.33 -6.77
CA GLY A 104 -14.53 -0.24 -7.39
C GLY A 104 -15.27 0.59 -6.35
N TRP A 105 -16.03 1.57 -6.85
CA TRP A 105 -16.93 2.38 -6.04
C TRP A 105 -18.16 1.58 -5.58
N ASP A 106 -18.83 2.06 -4.53
CA ASP A 106 -20.13 1.54 -4.09
C ASP A 106 -20.13 0.03 -3.78
N GLY A 107 -19.01 -0.45 -3.24
CA GLY A 107 -18.78 -1.85 -2.91
C GLY A 107 -18.60 -2.77 -4.12
N ALA A 108 -18.41 -2.22 -5.32
CA ALA A 108 -18.09 -3.01 -6.49
C ALA A 108 -16.68 -3.61 -6.42
N VAL A 109 -16.49 -4.74 -7.10
CA VAL A 109 -15.19 -5.37 -7.33
C VAL A 109 -14.99 -5.56 -8.82
N HIS A 110 -13.85 -5.09 -9.32
CA HIS A 110 -13.43 -5.23 -10.70
C HIS A 110 -12.50 -6.43 -10.82
N VAL A 111 -12.81 -7.31 -11.77
CA VAL A 111 -12.05 -8.53 -12.03
C VAL A 111 -11.66 -8.53 -13.49
N TYR A 112 -10.35 -8.47 -13.76
CA TYR A 112 -9.81 -8.60 -15.10
C TYR A 112 -9.27 -10.00 -15.31
N THR A 113 -9.67 -10.63 -16.41
CA THR A 113 -9.29 -12.01 -16.70
C THR A 113 -9.11 -12.26 -18.20
N THR A 114 -8.84 -13.51 -18.56
CA THR A 114 -8.71 -13.96 -19.95
C THR A 114 -10.09 -14.23 -20.57
N PRO A 115 -10.25 -14.12 -21.91
CA PRO A 115 -11.48 -14.50 -22.59
C PRO A 115 -11.96 -15.92 -22.31
N ALA A 116 -11.04 -16.87 -22.11
CA ALA A 116 -11.38 -18.26 -21.81
C ALA A 116 -12.08 -18.37 -20.45
N VAL A 117 -11.50 -17.76 -19.42
CA VAL A 117 -12.12 -17.71 -18.08
C VAL A 117 -13.44 -16.94 -18.11
N ALA A 118 -13.52 -15.85 -18.86
CA ALA A 118 -14.77 -15.10 -19.00
C ALA A 118 -15.89 -15.93 -19.65
N ALA A 119 -15.57 -16.76 -20.65
CA ALA A 119 -16.54 -17.67 -21.26
C ALA A 119 -17.05 -18.72 -20.27
N ASP A 120 -16.14 -19.29 -19.45
CA ASP A 120 -16.50 -20.25 -18.40
C ASP A 120 -17.40 -19.63 -17.32
N LEU A 121 -17.26 -18.33 -17.07
CA LEU A 121 -18.02 -17.58 -16.07
C LEU A 121 -19.25 -16.85 -16.64
N ALA A 122 -19.56 -17.00 -17.94
CA ALA A 122 -20.64 -16.27 -18.59
C ALA A 122 -22.04 -16.58 -18.01
N GLY A 123 -22.20 -17.76 -17.39
CA GLY A 123 -23.44 -18.19 -16.73
C GLY A 123 -23.54 -17.87 -15.24
N LEU A 124 -22.67 -17.00 -14.71
CA LEU A 124 -22.77 -16.58 -13.31
C LEU A 124 -24.09 -15.85 -13.05
N HIS A 125 -24.78 -16.28 -12.00
CA HIS A 125 -26.00 -15.67 -11.49
C HIS A 125 -25.96 -15.62 -9.97
N GLY A 126 -26.57 -14.60 -9.39
CA GLY A 126 -26.71 -14.45 -7.95
C GLY A 126 -27.87 -13.51 -7.64
N GLU A 127 -28.43 -13.66 -6.45
CA GLU A 127 -29.62 -12.93 -6.00
C GLU A 127 -29.23 -11.58 -5.40
N GLY A 128 -28.13 -11.54 -4.64
CA GLY A 128 -27.57 -10.35 -3.99
C GLY A 128 -26.58 -9.56 -4.84
N VAL A 129 -26.06 -10.14 -5.91
CA VAL A 129 -25.07 -9.51 -6.81
C VAL A 129 -25.65 -9.16 -8.18
N THR A 130 -24.98 -8.23 -8.84
CA THR A 130 -25.12 -7.94 -10.27
C THR A 130 -23.78 -8.14 -10.96
N PHE A 131 -23.81 -8.68 -12.18
CA PHE A 131 -22.63 -8.93 -12.99
C PHE A 131 -22.71 -8.12 -14.28
N ARG A 132 -21.63 -7.43 -14.61
CA ARG A 132 -21.51 -6.70 -15.87
C ARG A 132 -20.16 -7.02 -16.52
N TRP A 133 -20.22 -7.65 -17.69
CA TRP A 133 -19.06 -7.93 -18.52
C TRP A 133 -18.78 -6.81 -19.50
N ARG A 134 -17.49 -6.50 -19.71
CA ARG A 134 -17.02 -5.51 -20.68
C ARG A 134 -15.74 -5.97 -21.37
N ASP A 135 -15.56 -5.50 -22.60
CA ASP A 135 -14.26 -5.53 -23.27
C ASP A 135 -13.40 -4.40 -22.71
N ALA A 136 -12.58 -4.75 -21.73
CA ALA A 136 -11.59 -3.85 -21.16
C ALA A 136 -10.35 -4.65 -20.78
N ALA A 137 -9.19 -4.05 -21.05
CA ALA A 137 -7.96 -4.42 -20.37
C ALA A 137 -7.89 -3.59 -19.08
N PRO A 138 -7.25 -4.11 -18.02
CA PRO A 138 -6.89 -3.23 -16.93
C PRO A 138 -6.04 -2.10 -17.49
N GLU A 139 -6.35 -0.87 -17.10
CA GLU A 139 -5.49 0.25 -17.44
C GLU A 139 -4.10 -0.06 -16.87
N PRO A 140 -3.03 -0.02 -17.68
CA PRO A 140 -1.70 -0.22 -17.16
C PRO A 140 -1.48 0.87 -16.10
N THR A 141 -1.14 0.45 -14.89
CA THR A 141 -0.76 1.39 -13.84
C THR A 141 0.66 1.88 -14.18
N GLU A 142 0.74 2.86 -15.08
CA GLU A 142 2.00 3.48 -15.46
C GLU A 142 2.46 4.39 -14.32
N VAL A 143 3.54 4.00 -13.66
CA VAL A 143 4.29 4.88 -12.76
C VAL A 143 4.98 5.92 -13.65
N SER A 144 4.52 7.17 -13.63
CA SER A 144 4.98 8.20 -14.57
C SER A 144 6.47 8.57 -14.44
N ASP A 145 7.01 8.51 -13.22
CA ASP A 145 8.44 8.76 -12.93
C ASP A 145 8.90 7.69 -11.93
N PRO A 146 9.33 6.50 -12.39
CA PRO A 146 9.66 5.41 -11.49
C PRO A 146 11.00 5.63 -10.78
N VAL A 147 11.10 5.17 -9.54
CA VAL A 147 12.39 5.10 -8.82
C VAL A 147 13.22 3.95 -9.38
N ASP A 148 14.26 4.27 -10.16
CA ASP A 148 15.17 3.29 -10.77
C ASP A 148 16.33 2.85 -9.85
N ALA A 149 16.63 3.64 -8.81
CA ALA A 149 17.74 3.36 -7.91
C ALA A 149 17.46 2.10 -7.06
N VAL A 150 18.50 1.30 -6.82
CA VAL A 150 18.43 0.07 -6.01
C VAL A 150 19.12 0.28 -4.67
N ALA A 151 18.49 -0.16 -3.58
CA ALA A 151 19.06 -0.09 -2.23
C ALA A 151 20.06 -1.24 -2.00
N ASP A 152 21.09 -1.29 -2.84
CA ASP A 152 22.17 -2.28 -2.81
C ASP A 152 23.29 -1.91 -1.81
N ASP A 153 24.35 -2.71 -1.76
CA ASP A 153 25.49 -2.47 -0.87
C ASP A 153 26.13 -1.08 -1.10
N GLY A 154 26.13 -0.59 -2.34
CA GLY A 154 26.67 0.72 -2.69
C GLY A 154 25.78 1.86 -2.19
N PHE A 155 24.47 1.71 -2.27
CA PHE A 155 23.51 2.62 -1.64
C PHE A 155 23.72 2.66 -0.12
N TRP A 156 23.78 1.49 0.53
CA TRP A 156 23.92 1.41 1.98
C TRP A 156 25.29 1.89 2.50
N ALA A 157 26.36 1.73 1.72
CA ALA A 157 27.66 2.31 2.04
C ALA A 157 27.61 3.85 2.12
N LYS A 158 26.89 4.49 1.19
CA LYS A 158 26.67 5.95 1.23
C LYS A 158 25.83 6.35 2.43
N VAL A 159 24.79 5.58 2.76
CA VAL A 159 23.97 5.82 3.97
C VAL A 159 24.84 5.73 5.23
N ALA A 160 25.76 4.76 5.28
CA ALA A 160 26.67 4.60 6.41
C ALA A 160 27.59 5.81 6.58
N GLU A 161 28.17 6.33 5.50
CA GLU A 161 28.97 7.55 5.51
C GLU A 161 28.16 8.77 5.99
N ALA A 162 26.96 8.98 5.45
CA ALA A 162 26.11 10.09 5.85
C ALA A 162 25.65 10.00 7.32
N SER A 163 25.50 8.78 7.84
CA SER A 163 25.06 8.51 9.21
C SER A 163 26.08 8.83 10.29
N GLU A 164 27.29 9.30 9.94
CA GLU A 164 28.15 10.03 10.88
C GLU A 164 27.45 11.27 11.47
N ARG A 165 26.45 11.78 10.75
CA ARG A 165 25.54 12.84 11.18
C ARG A 165 24.11 12.29 11.35
N LEU A 166 23.22 13.09 11.91
CA LEU A 166 21.82 12.67 12.10
C LEU A 166 21.21 12.26 10.76
N THR A 167 20.95 10.97 10.60
CA THR A 167 20.38 10.41 9.36
C THR A 167 19.16 9.56 9.71
N LEU A 168 18.06 9.85 9.02
CA LEU A 168 16.80 9.13 9.14
C LEU A 168 16.55 8.36 7.85
N VAL A 169 16.08 7.14 8.00
CA VAL A 169 15.69 6.26 6.91
C VAL A 169 14.20 5.98 7.03
N CYS A 170 13.44 6.33 6.01
CA CYS A 170 12.04 5.97 5.86
C CYS A 170 11.96 4.75 4.94
N GLU A 171 11.39 3.66 5.43
CA GLU A 171 10.94 2.55 4.60
C GLU A 171 9.44 2.71 4.35
N ARG A 172 9.05 2.92 3.10
CA ARG A 172 7.67 2.88 2.65
C ARG A 172 7.38 1.52 2.01
N TRP A 173 6.54 0.73 2.67
CA TRP A 173 6.13 -0.62 2.24
C TRP A 173 4.69 -0.64 1.69
N ALA A 174 3.95 0.45 1.89
CA ALA A 174 2.64 0.75 1.31
C ALA A 174 2.44 2.27 1.16
N TYR A 175 1.47 2.68 0.36
CA TYR A 175 0.93 4.03 0.35
C TYR A 175 0.11 4.31 1.62
N GLY A 176 -0.18 5.58 1.90
CA GLY A 176 -0.98 6.01 3.04
C GLY A 176 -0.17 6.27 4.32
N ALA A 177 -0.85 6.86 5.31
CA ALA A 177 -0.25 7.36 6.55
C ALA A 177 0.31 6.27 7.48
N HIS A 178 -0.06 5.00 7.29
CA HIS A 178 0.44 3.89 8.09
C HIS A 178 1.31 2.91 7.27
N GLY A 179 1.63 3.27 6.03
CA GLY A 179 2.39 2.44 5.09
C GLY A 179 3.92 2.58 5.18
N CYS A 180 4.45 3.15 6.27
CA CYS A 180 5.89 3.33 6.42
C CYS A 180 6.41 3.00 7.82
N ARG A 181 7.72 2.80 7.90
CA ARG A 181 8.51 2.70 9.13
C ARG A 181 9.66 3.69 9.05
N TRP A 182 10.08 4.20 10.19
CA TRP A 182 11.16 5.17 10.28
C TRP A 182 12.26 4.67 11.18
N PHE A 183 13.50 4.91 10.79
CA PHE A 183 14.68 4.46 11.51
C PHE A 183 15.65 5.63 11.68
N ARG A 184 16.26 5.75 12.85
CA ARG A 184 17.52 6.49 13.01
C ARG A 184 18.68 5.53 12.83
N VAL A 185 19.55 5.84 11.89
CA VAL A 185 20.75 5.03 11.59
C VAL A 185 22.03 5.68 12.10
N THR A 186 23.00 4.85 12.44
CA THR A 186 24.41 5.20 12.67
C THR A 186 25.27 4.34 11.74
N PRO A 187 26.58 4.65 11.58
CA PRO A 187 27.44 3.89 10.67
C PRO A 187 27.43 2.39 11.00
N GLU A 188 27.43 2.05 12.29
CA GLU A 188 27.43 0.68 12.80
C GLU A 188 26.10 -0.05 12.61
N SER A 189 24.99 0.68 12.48
CA SER A 189 23.66 0.09 12.45
C SER A 189 23.05 -0.02 11.06
N THR A 190 23.63 0.65 10.06
CA THR A 190 23.10 0.67 8.68
C THR A 190 22.88 -0.72 8.12
N ALA A 191 23.85 -1.62 8.29
CA ALA A 191 23.75 -3.01 7.83
C ALA A 191 22.68 -3.83 8.56
N GLU A 192 22.34 -3.48 9.80
CA GLU A 192 21.22 -4.09 10.52
C GLU A 192 19.89 -3.58 9.96
N VAL A 193 19.71 -2.27 9.84
CA VAL A 193 18.50 -1.66 9.28
C VAL A 193 18.24 -2.14 7.85
N ALA A 194 19.27 -2.22 7.02
CA ALA A 194 19.17 -2.75 5.65
C ALA A 194 18.55 -4.17 5.61
N ARG A 195 18.89 -5.03 6.56
CA ARG A 195 18.36 -6.40 6.66
C ARG A 195 16.93 -6.46 7.21
N LEU A 196 16.48 -5.42 7.90
CA LEU A 196 15.11 -5.33 8.43
C LEU A 196 14.09 -4.83 7.39
N LEU A 197 14.57 -4.14 6.36
CA LEU A 197 13.70 -3.61 5.31
C LEU A 197 13.16 -4.74 4.45
N TRP A 198 11.90 -4.62 4.04
CA TRP A 198 11.27 -5.60 3.18
C TRP A 198 11.65 -5.37 1.72
N PRO A 199 11.86 -6.47 0.96
CA PRO A 199 11.98 -6.39 -0.48
C PRO A 199 10.83 -5.60 -1.10
N ARG A 200 11.14 -4.84 -2.14
CA ARG A 200 10.22 -3.99 -2.91
C ARG A 200 9.67 -2.79 -2.17
N SER A 201 10.04 -2.56 -0.91
CA SER A 201 9.80 -1.28 -0.24
C SER A 201 10.61 -0.16 -0.90
N LEU A 202 10.10 1.07 -0.84
CA LEU A 202 10.86 2.28 -1.15
C LEU A 202 11.61 2.73 0.10
N VAL A 203 12.91 2.97 -0.05
CA VAL A 203 13.76 3.59 0.97
C VAL A 203 13.91 5.06 0.61
N ARG A 204 13.71 5.97 1.58
CA ARG A 204 14.07 7.39 1.48
C ARG A 204 15.00 7.77 2.62
N VAL A 205 15.94 8.65 2.36
CA VAL A 205 16.98 9.05 3.32
C VAL A 205 16.93 10.56 3.53
N ALA A 206 16.89 10.99 4.79
CA ALA A 206 17.03 12.39 5.19
C ALA A 206 18.31 12.55 6.02
N THR A 207 19.23 13.38 5.54
CA THR A 207 20.51 13.68 6.20
C THR A 207 20.49 15.06 6.80
N GLU A 208 20.89 15.17 8.07
CA GLU A 208 20.84 16.39 8.87
C GLU A 208 19.52 17.16 8.73
N PRO A 209 18.35 16.49 8.84
CA PRO A 209 17.09 17.18 8.70
C PRO A 209 16.90 18.20 9.82
N GLU A 210 16.24 19.31 9.50
CA GLU A 210 15.72 20.23 10.50
C GLU A 210 14.42 19.64 11.07
N LEU A 211 14.40 19.44 12.40
CA LEU A 211 13.34 18.72 13.11
C LEU A 211 12.55 19.60 14.08
N ASN A 212 12.91 20.88 14.22
CA ASN A 212 12.22 21.78 15.13
C ASN A 212 10.77 22.01 14.67
N PRO A 213 9.77 21.80 15.56
CA PRO A 213 8.38 22.12 15.29
C PRO A 213 8.22 23.58 14.87
N ARG A 214 7.49 23.79 13.77
CA ARG A 214 7.29 25.08 13.13
C ARG A 214 5.85 25.19 12.64
N ALA A 215 5.24 26.36 12.79
CA ALA A 215 3.83 26.55 12.44
C ALA A 215 3.61 26.42 10.94
N GLU A 216 4.61 26.79 10.14
CA GLU A 216 4.58 26.71 8.69
C GLU A 216 4.46 25.26 8.18
N LEU A 217 4.96 24.28 8.96
CA LEU A 217 4.85 22.86 8.60
C LEU A 217 3.44 22.32 8.74
N LEU A 218 2.55 23.03 9.45
CA LEU A 218 1.19 22.58 9.67
C LEU A 218 0.30 22.66 8.42
N GLU A 219 0.75 23.40 7.40
CA GLU A 219 0.03 23.58 6.13
C GLU A 219 0.39 22.51 5.09
N ASP A 220 1.46 21.73 5.33
CA ASP A 220 2.03 20.76 4.40
C ASP A 220 2.10 19.35 5.01
N ASP A 221 2.47 18.36 4.20
CA ASP A 221 2.76 17.00 4.67
C ASP A 221 4.00 16.97 5.58
N PHE A 222 3.86 16.37 6.76
CA PHE A 222 4.99 16.14 7.66
C PHE A 222 4.90 14.84 8.46
N THR A 223 6.04 14.42 8.99
CA THR A 223 6.15 13.31 9.94
C THR A 223 6.60 13.83 11.31
N ALA A 224 5.85 13.49 12.36
CA ALA A 224 6.21 13.83 13.74
C ALA A 224 6.91 12.65 14.45
N PHE A 225 7.86 12.96 15.33
CA PHE A 225 8.62 11.97 16.12
C PHE A 225 8.66 12.30 17.62
N VAL A 226 8.87 11.27 18.44
CA VAL A 226 9.09 11.41 19.89
C VAL A 226 10.59 11.63 20.15
N ALA A 227 10.94 12.67 20.92
CA ALA A 227 12.32 12.90 21.35
C ALA A 227 12.66 12.11 22.64
N PRO A 228 13.94 11.72 22.84
CA PRO A 228 15.03 11.81 21.88
C PRO A 228 14.91 10.73 20.78
N LEU A 229 15.43 11.03 19.58
CA LEU A 229 15.52 10.01 18.52
C LEU A 229 16.57 8.98 18.90
N LEU A 230 16.14 7.85 19.46
CA LEU A 230 17.03 6.73 19.75
C LEU A 230 17.44 6.02 18.45
N HIS A 231 18.60 5.37 18.45
CA HIS A 231 18.98 4.51 17.34
C HIS A 231 17.96 3.36 17.19
N GLY A 232 17.59 3.02 15.95
CA GLY A 232 16.66 1.95 15.63
C GLY A 232 15.33 2.48 15.09
N GLU A 233 14.28 1.66 15.16
CA GLU A 233 12.94 2.05 14.73
C GLU A 233 12.35 3.14 15.63
N LEU A 234 11.75 4.14 15.02
CA LEU A 234 11.25 5.35 15.67
C LEU A 234 9.72 5.31 15.81
N ALA A 235 9.25 5.70 16.99
CA ALA A 235 7.85 6.07 17.17
C ALA A 235 7.56 7.35 16.36
N HIS A 236 6.61 7.25 15.44
CA HIS A 236 6.28 8.33 14.52
C HIS A 236 4.77 8.43 14.29
N ARG A 237 4.35 9.56 13.72
CA ARG A 237 3.00 9.78 13.20
C ARG A 237 3.09 10.64 11.95
N ASN A 238 2.42 10.23 10.88
CA ASN A 238 2.36 10.98 9.64
C ASN A 238 1.12 11.87 9.63
N TYR A 239 1.26 13.08 9.08
CA TYR A 239 0.21 14.08 8.97
C TYR A 239 0.08 14.49 7.49
N PRO A 240 -0.58 13.65 6.66
CA PRO A 240 -0.88 14.02 5.28
C PRO A 240 -1.90 15.17 5.27
N GLY A 241 -1.62 16.25 4.56
CA GLY A 241 -2.38 17.49 4.56
C GLY A 241 -2.19 18.36 5.80
N GLY A 242 -1.19 18.06 6.64
CA GLY A 242 -0.84 18.87 7.80
C GLY A 242 -1.71 18.61 9.05
N ALA A 243 -1.80 19.62 9.92
CA ALA A 243 -2.57 19.57 11.17
C ALA A 243 -3.07 20.97 11.57
N ASP A 244 -4.16 21.07 12.33
CA ASP A 244 -4.75 22.38 12.63
C ASP A 244 -3.87 23.20 13.60
N THR A 245 -3.19 22.52 14.54
CA THR A 245 -2.38 23.19 15.57
C THR A 245 -1.18 22.36 16.02
N LEU A 246 -0.12 23.04 16.50
CA LEU A 246 1.00 22.37 17.16
C LEU A 246 0.57 21.61 18.43
N CYS A 247 -0.48 22.05 19.11
CA CYS A 247 -0.99 21.40 20.32
C CYS A 247 -1.50 19.99 20.00
N GLU A 248 -2.22 19.83 18.89
CA GLU A 248 -2.69 18.54 18.41
C GLU A 248 -1.54 17.55 18.17
N VAL A 249 -0.47 18.03 17.53
CA VAL A 249 0.73 17.22 17.26
C VAL A 249 1.45 16.83 18.55
N THR A 250 1.63 17.80 19.45
CA THR A 250 2.47 17.63 20.63
C THR A 250 1.79 16.93 21.81
N LYS A 251 0.46 16.84 21.82
CA LYS A 251 -0.34 16.26 22.91
C LYS A 251 0.08 14.83 23.29
N ASP A 252 0.53 14.05 22.30
CA ASP A 252 0.90 12.65 22.50
C ASP A 252 2.42 12.45 22.69
N GLY A 253 3.16 13.51 23.01
CA GLY A 253 4.60 13.46 23.29
C GLY A 253 5.49 13.56 22.05
N PHE A 254 4.92 13.79 20.87
CA PHE A 254 5.69 14.12 19.67
C PHE A 254 6.24 15.54 19.80
N SER A 255 7.54 15.71 19.64
CA SER A 255 8.23 16.99 19.88
C SER A 255 9.22 17.36 18.77
N LEU A 256 9.26 16.56 17.71
CA LEU A 256 10.07 16.76 16.52
C LEU A 256 9.17 16.62 15.29
N MET A 257 9.41 17.40 14.24
CA MET A 257 8.65 17.41 13.00
C MET A 257 9.59 17.47 11.80
N LEU A 258 9.41 16.56 10.84
CA LEU A 258 10.14 16.52 9.58
C LEU A 258 9.16 16.82 8.44
N ALA A 259 9.40 17.89 7.70
CA ALA A 259 8.67 18.16 6.46
C ALA A 259 8.91 17.02 5.47
N ASP A 260 7.87 16.53 4.80
CA ASP A 260 8.04 15.50 3.77
C ASP A 260 8.84 16.04 2.57
N ALA A 261 8.80 17.35 2.32
CA ALA A 261 9.65 18.02 1.34
C ALA A 261 11.15 17.99 1.69
N ALA A 262 11.51 17.76 2.96
CA ALA A 262 12.91 17.61 3.38
C ALA A 262 13.45 16.20 3.09
N LEU A 263 12.58 15.23 2.78
CA LEU A 263 13.00 13.95 2.22
C LEU A 263 13.37 14.17 0.76
N GLY A 264 14.62 14.57 0.54
CA GLY A 264 15.16 14.83 -0.78
C GLY A 264 15.18 13.60 -1.69
N ASP A 265 15.89 13.74 -2.80
CA ASP A 265 15.91 12.77 -3.90
C ASP A 265 16.60 11.44 -3.58
N TRP A 266 17.17 11.33 -2.38
CA TRP A 266 17.87 10.13 -1.97
C TRP A 266 16.87 9.04 -1.63
N CYS A 267 16.46 8.33 -2.67
CA CYS A 267 15.56 7.20 -2.58
C CYS A 267 16.06 6.00 -3.41
N ALA A 268 15.62 4.80 -3.05
CA ALA A 268 15.93 3.58 -3.77
C ALA A 268 14.95 2.46 -3.39
N VAL A 269 14.77 1.50 -4.29
CA VAL A 269 13.92 0.33 -4.05
C VAL A 269 14.75 -0.80 -3.44
N VAL A 270 14.25 -1.40 -2.36
CA VAL A 270 14.85 -2.60 -1.76
C VAL A 270 14.75 -3.77 -2.75
N PRO A 271 15.86 -4.40 -3.15
CA PRO A 271 15.81 -5.50 -4.11
C PRO A 271 15.16 -6.76 -3.50
N ASP A 272 14.66 -7.64 -4.38
CA ASP A 272 14.38 -9.02 -4.01
C ASP A 272 15.68 -9.78 -3.71
N ALA A 273 15.56 -11.02 -3.21
CA ALA A 273 16.71 -11.85 -2.83
C ALA A 273 17.69 -12.15 -3.98
N ASP A 274 17.27 -11.99 -5.23
CA ASP A 274 18.09 -12.13 -6.43
C ASP A 274 18.79 -10.83 -6.86
N GLY A 275 18.67 -9.76 -6.05
CA GLY A 275 19.27 -8.45 -6.31
C GLY A 275 18.47 -7.56 -7.26
N VAL A 276 17.31 -8.03 -7.76
CA VAL A 276 16.50 -7.25 -8.71
C VAL A 276 15.47 -6.41 -7.96
N ALA A 277 15.47 -5.09 -8.20
CA ALA A 277 14.42 -4.19 -7.73
C ALA A 277 13.15 -4.37 -8.56
N ARG A 278 12.10 -4.94 -7.96
CA ARG A 278 10.78 -5.11 -8.57
C ARG A 278 9.69 -4.23 -7.99
N GLY A 279 10.01 -3.46 -6.95
CA GLY A 279 9.06 -2.50 -6.36
C GLY A 279 8.76 -1.37 -7.35
N GLN A 280 7.47 -1.11 -7.57
CA GLN A 280 7.02 -0.02 -8.43
C GLN A 280 6.59 1.15 -7.56
N TRP A 281 7.38 2.22 -7.59
CA TRP A 281 7.16 3.42 -6.81
C TRP A 281 7.37 4.66 -7.67
N GLU A 282 6.46 5.61 -7.54
CA GLU A 282 6.63 6.94 -8.08
C GLU A 282 7.72 7.68 -7.31
N ASN A 283 8.53 8.44 -8.06
CA ASN A 283 9.48 9.36 -7.51
C ASN A 283 8.72 10.46 -6.76
N PRO A 284 9.02 10.71 -5.47
CA PRO A 284 8.32 11.71 -4.68
C PRO A 284 8.42 13.14 -5.22
N ARG A 285 9.34 13.42 -6.16
CA ARG A 285 9.59 14.73 -6.78
C ARG A 285 8.38 15.35 -7.48
N THR A 286 7.45 14.55 -7.97
CA THR A 286 6.37 15.02 -8.86
C THR A 286 5.07 15.41 -8.15
N ASN A 287 4.98 15.21 -6.83
CA ASN A 287 3.80 15.55 -6.02
C ASN A 287 3.99 16.78 -5.10
N SER A 288 5.07 17.54 -5.26
CA SER A 288 5.31 18.83 -4.58
C SER A 288 4.99 20.02 -5.47
#